data_AF-A0A0L6VK08-F1
#
_entry.id   AF-A0A0L6VK08-F1
#
_cell.length_a   1.000
_cell.length_b   1.000
_cell.length_c   1.000
_cell.angle_alpha   90.00
_cell.angle_beta   90.00
_cell.angle_gamma   90.00
#
_symmetry.space_group_name_H-M   'P 1'
#
loop_
_entity.id
_entity.type
_entity.pdbx_description
1 polymer ?
#
loop_
_entity_poly.entity_id
_entity_poly.type
_entity_poly.pdbx_seq_one_letter_code
_entity_poly.pdbx_strand_id
1 'polypeptide(L)'
;DDALLIWKSINEYFASQHAANRARVWNNFSYLEFNSADVLGLVTKTKAAIEQLHEVGINCEPNILAFEIIKKLPKTPEFIGISTSITQSGATITADLVIDHLQLHANQLSIDRNSSVGSSTNKQVSLFTDASGKCK
;
A
#
# COMPACT_ATOMS: atom_id res chain seq x y z
N ASP A 1 41.54 -5.05 -10.54
CA ASP A 1 40.85 -4.27 -11.58
C ASP A 1 39.62 -4.98 -12.17
N ASP A 2 39.73 -6.24 -12.59
CA ASP A 2 38.60 -6.96 -13.22
C ASP A 2 37.35 -7.10 -12.32
N ALA A 3 37.51 -7.35 -11.03
CA ALA A 3 36.39 -7.45 -10.09
C ALA A 3 35.59 -6.13 -9.94
N LEU A 4 36.27 -4.98 -10.03
CA LEU A 4 35.63 -3.66 -9.97
C LEU A 4 34.84 -3.36 -11.26
N LEU A 5 35.37 -3.78 -12.41
CA LEU A 5 34.66 -3.68 -13.69
C LEU A 5 33.40 -4.55 -13.67
N ILE A 6 33.50 -5.79 -13.20
CA ILE A 6 32.35 -6.70 -13.07
C ILE A 6 31.29 -6.09 -12.16
N TRP A 7 31.68 -5.59 -10.99
CA TRP A 7 30.74 -4.93 -10.06
C TRP A 7 30.04 -3.73 -10.71
N LYS A 8 30.79 -2.90 -11.42
CA LYS A 8 30.24 -1.73 -12.13
C LYS A 8 29.24 -2.17 -13.21
N SER A 9 29.58 -3.14 -14.05
CA SER A 9 28.69 -3.63 -15.10
C SER A 9 27.43 -4.29 -14.55
N ILE A 10 27.52 -4.99 -13.42
CA ILE A 10 26.34 -5.51 -12.71
C ILE A 10 25.46 -4.36 -12.25
N ASN A 11 26.02 -3.37 -11.56
CA ASN A 11 25.26 -2.24 -11.04
C ASN A 11 24.60 -1.44 -12.18
N GLU A 12 25.32 -1.19 -13.26
CA GLU A 12 24.80 -0.54 -14.47
C GLU A 12 23.67 -1.36 -15.11
N TYR A 13 23.79 -2.69 -15.19
CA TYR A 13 22.73 -3.54 -15.73
C TYR A 13 21.45 -3.45 -14.88
N PHE A 14 21.57 -3.53 -13.56
CA PHE A 14 20.42 -3.49 -12.65
C PHE A 14 19.78 -2.09 -12.57
N ALA A 15 20.54 -1.02 -12.77
CA ALA A 15 20.04 0.35 -12.89
C ALA A 15 19.62 0.72 -14.33
N SER A 16 19.83 -0.16 -15.30
CA SER A 16 19.57 0.17 -16.70
C SER A 16 18.08 0.27 -17.01
N GLN A 17 17.73 1.17 -17.92
CA GLN A 17 16.36 1.33 -18.44
C GLN A 17 16.06 0.37 -19.61
N HIS A 18 16.87 -0.68 -19.79
CA HIS A 18 16.63 -1.68 -20.83
C HIS A 18 15.28 -2.37 -20.63
N ALA A 19 14.59 -2.67 -21.74
CA ALA A 19 13.25 -3.25 -21.72
C ALA A 19 13.16 -4.54 -20.87
N ALA A 20 14.19 -5.39 -20.92
CA ALA A 20 14.25 -6.61 -20.11
C ALA A 20 14.30 -6.33 -18.60
N ASN A 21 15.10 -5.34 -18.17
CA ASN A 21 15.20 -4.97 -16.76
C ASN A 21 13.89 -4.30 -16.28
N ARG A 22 13.34 -3.39 -17.09
CA ARG A 22 12.04 -2.77 -16.84
C ARG A 22 10.93 -3.81 -16.69
N ALA A 23 10.85 -4.79 -17.58
CA ALA A 23 9.89 -5.89 -17.48
C ALA A 23 10.09 -6.73 -16.20
N ARG A 24 11.34 -7.02 -15.81
CA ARG A 24 11.65 -7.75 -14.57
C ARG A 24 11.16 -7.00 -13.33
N VAL A 25 11.43 -5.70 -13.23
CA VAL A 25 10.98 -4.87 -12.10
C VAL A 25 9.47 -4.71 -12.10
N TRP A 26 8.84 -4.51 -13.26
CA TRP A 26 7.38 -4.52 -13.38
C TRP A 26 6.76 -5.83 -12.90
N ASN A 27 7.32 -6.97 -13.30
CA ASN A 27 6.84 -8.27 -12.86
C ASN A 27 7.02 -8.46 -11.36
N ASN A 28 8.11 -7.97 -10.76
CA ASN A 28 8.31 -7.99 -9.32
C ASN A 28 7.17 -7.25 -8.59
N PHE A 29 6.82 -6.04 -9.05
CA PHE A 29 5.66 -5.29 -8.52
C PHE A 29 4.33 -6.02 -8.79
N SER A 30 4.13 -6.50 -10.02
CA SER A 30 2.88 -7.12 -10.47
C SER A 30 2.60 -8.45 -9.77
N TYR A 31 3.62 -9.19 -9.36
CA TYR A 31 3.49 -10.48 -8.68
C TYR A 31 3.60 -10.38 -7.16
N LEU A 32 3.59 -9.18 -6.58
CA LEU A 32 3.47 -9.04 -5.14
C LEU A 32 2.18 -9.73 -4.65
N GLU A 33 2.35 -10.76 -3.85
CA GLU A 33 1.26 -11.51 -3.26
C GLU A 33 0.74 -10.82 -2.00
N PHE A 34 -0.58 -10.81 -1.86
CA PHE A 34 -1.23 -10.36 -0.64
C PHE A 34 -1.13 -11.42 0.45
N ASN A 35 -0.65 -11.04 1.65
CA ASN A 35 -0.65 -11.87 2.84
C ASN A 35 -1.50 -11.22 3.94
N SER A 36 -2.63 -11.83 4.30
CA SER A 36 -3.52 -11.33 5.36
C SER A 36 -2.87 -11.31 6.74
N ALA A 37 -1.88 -12.16 6.98
CA ALA A 37 -1.15 -12.18 8.24
C ALA A 37 -0.10 -11.05 8.34
N ASP A 38 0.26 -10.42 7.22
CA ASP A 38 1.34 -9.44 7.13
C ASP A 38 0.99 -8.27 6.19
N VAL A 39 -0.07 -7.54 6.55
CA VAL A 39 -0.52 -6.36 5.81
C VAL A 39 0.56 -5.26 5.79
N LEU A 40 1.32 -5.11 6.88
CA LEU A 40 2.40 -4.13 6.97
C LEU A 40 3.59 -4.50 6.07
N GLY A 41 3.93 -5.78 5.99
CA GLY A 41 4.94 -6.27 5.05
C GLY A 41 4.53 -6.07 3.60
N LEU A 42 3.24 -6.22 3.26
CA LEU A 42 2.72 -5.84 1.95
C LEU A 42 2.94 -4.35 1.68
N VAL A 43 2.51 -3.46 2.59
CA VAL A 43 2.71 -2.00 2.47
C VAL A 43 4.18 -1.66 2.19
N THR A 44 5.09 -2.26 2.96
CA THR A 44 6.53 -2.02 2.84
C THR A 44 7.06 -2.49 1.48
N LYS A 45 6.69 -3.71 1.05
CA LYS A 45 7.09 -4.26 -0.25
C LYS A 45 6.53 -3.45 -1.42
N THR A 46 5.28 -2.98 -1.31
CA THR A 46 4.66 -2.14 -2.33
C THR A 46 5.38 -0.80 -2.46
N LYS A 47 5.68 -0.10 -1.34
CA LYS A 47 6.48 1.15 -1.38
C LYS A 47 7.85 0.93 -2.03
N ALA A 48 8.56 -0.13 -1.62
CA ALA A 48 9.87 -0.45 -2.18
C ALA A 48 9.80 -0.79 -3.68
N ALA A 49 8.77 -1.52 -4.13
CA ALA A 49 8.60 -1.86 -5.53
C ALA A 49 8.24 -0.63 -6.39
N ILE A 50 7.46 0.33 -5.86
CA ILE A 50 7.17 1.59 -6.54
C ILE A 50 8.47 2.40 -6.74
N GLU A 51 9.34 2.47 -5.74
CA GLU A 51 10.63 3.15 -5.87
C GLU A 51 11.50 2.47 -6.94
N GLN A 52 11.57 1.14 -6.95
CA GLN A 52 12.31 0.39 -7.97
C GLN A 52 11.77 0.63 -9.39
N LEU A 53 10.46 0.80 -9.57
CA LEU A 53 9.86 1.15 -10.86
C LEU A 53 10.40 2.51 -11.34
N HIS A 54 10.48 3.49 -10.44
CA HIS A 54 11.01 4.82 -10.74
C HIS A 54 12.50 4.78 -11.11
N GLU A 55 13.31 4.00 -10.38
CA GLU A 55 14.74 3.82 -10.65
C GLU A 55 15.02 3.30 -12.08
N VAL A 56 14.21 2.37 -12.58
CA VAL A 56 14.34 1.84 -13.95
C VAL A 56 13.59 2.65 -15.01
N GLY A 57 13.08 3.84 -14.67
CA GLY A 57 12.40 4.74 -15.59
C GLY A 57 10.99 4.32 -15.99
N ILE A 58 10.30 3.52 -15.16
CA ILE A 58 8.87 3.25 -15.31
C ILE A 58 8.11 4.34 -14.54
N ASN A 59 7.79 5.42 -15.25
CA ASN A 59 6.95 6.47 -14.70
C ASN A 59 5.48 6.14 -15.01
N CYS A 60 4.75 5.62 -14.02
CA CYS A 60 3.33 5.33 -14.13
C CYS A 60 2.52 6.41 -13.43
N GLU A 61 1.34 6.71 -13.97
CA GLU A 61 0.43 7.62 -13.31
C GLU A 61 -0.03 7.00 -11.95
N PRO A 62 -0.09 7.79 -10.86
CA PRO A 62 -0.37 7.26 -9.52
C PRO A 62 -1.68 6.48 -9.39
N ASN A 63 -2.69 6.80 -10.21
CA ASN A 63 -3.96 6.09 -10.28
C ASN A 63 -3.83 4.67 -10.85
N ILE A 64 -2.99 4.44 -11.86
CA ILE A 64 -2.77 3.12 -12.45
C ILE A 64 -2.14 2.18 -11.43
N LEU A 65 -1.12 2.69 -10.70
CA LEU A 65 -0.52 1.94 -9.60
C LEU A 65 -1.53 1.64 -8.50
N ALA A 66 -2.39 2.61 -8.15
CA ALA A 66 -3.45 2.42 -7.18
C ALA A 66 -4.44 1.31 -7.58
N PHE A 67 -4.92 1.32 -8.84
CA PHE A 67 -5.82 0.28 -9.34
C PHE A 67 -5.18 -1.11 -9.31
N GLU A 68 -3.89 -1.19 -9.66
CA GLU A 68 -3.14 -2.45 -9.64
C GLU A 68 -2.93 -2.96 -8.20
N ILE A 69 -2.73 -2.07 -7.22
CA ILE A 69 -2.65 -2.46 -5.79
C ILE A 69 -4.02 -2.94 -5.29
N ILE A 70 -5.10 -2.19 -5.57
CA ILE A 70 -6.47 -2.56 -5.16
C ILE A 70 -6.86 -3.92 -5.73
N LYS A 71 -6.51 -4.19 -6.99
CA LYS A 71 -6.78 -5.47 -7.66
C LYS A 71 -6.12 -6.66 -6.97
N LYS A 72 -5.01 -6.46 -6.26
CA LYS A 72 -4.28 -7.51 -5.52
C LYS A 72 -4.92 -7.83 -4.17
N LEU A 73 -5.79 -6.96 -3.65
CA LEU A 73 -6.43 -7.18 -2.36
C LEU A 73 -7.42 -8.35 -2.42
N PRO A 74 -7.57 -9.13 -1.33
CA PRO A 74 -8.47 -10.26 -1.32
C PRO A 74 -9.93 -9.78 -1.32
N LYS A 75 -10.82 -10.54 -1.94
CA LYS A 75 -12.27 -10.24 -2.01
C LYS A 75 -13.02 -10.58 -0.71
N THR A 76 -12.43 -10.23 0.42
CA THR A 76 -13.07 -10.36 1.73
C THR A 76 -13.84 -9.07 2.04
N PRO A 77 -14.89 -9.12 2.89
CA PRO A 77 -15.72 -7.95 3.18
C PRO A 77 -14.92 -6.75 3.71
N GLU A 78 -13.89 -7.00 4.52
CA GLU A 78 -13.00 -5.97 5.08
C GLU A 78 -12.26 -5.19 3.98
N PHE A 79 -11.57 -5.91 3.09
CA PHE A 79 -10.78 -5.29 2.01
C PHE A 79 -11.66 -4.72 0.88
N ILE A 80 -12.86 -5.26 0.67
CA ILE A 80 -13.88 -4.65 -0.19
C ILE A 80 -14.32 -3.31 0.38
N GLY A 81 -14.54 -3.23 1.69
CA GLY A 81 -14.87 -1.98 2.39
C GLY A 81 -13.79 -0.91 2.22
N ILE A 82 -12.51 -1.30 2.39
CA ILE A 82 -11.36 -0.41 2.16
C ILE A 82 -11.33 0.07 0.71
N SER A 83 -11.42 -0.86 -0.26
CA SER A 83 -11.39 -0.54 -1.69
C SER A 83 -12.53 0.40 -2.10
N THR A 84 -13.73 0.17 -1.57
CA THR A 84 -14.91 1.00 -1.82
C THR A 84 -14.75 2.37 -1.20
N SER A 85 -14.25 2.45 0.04
CA SER A 85 -13.99 3.71 0.73
C SER A 85 -13.01 4.58 -0.04
N ILE A 86 -11.93 3.98 -0.58
CA ILE A 86 -10.96 4.70 -1.41
C ILE A 86 -11.61 5.20 -2.71
N THR A 87 -12.33 4.31 -3.41
CA THR A 87 -12.92 4.61 -4.73
C THR A 87 -14.07 5.62 -4.66
N GLN A 88 -14.82 5.63 -3.56
CA GLN A 88 -15.98 6.50 -3.35
C GLN A 88 -15.68 7.72 -2.46
N SER A 89 -14.44 7.89 -2.01
CA SER A 89 -14.03 9.02 -1.16
C SER A 89 -14.16 10.39 -1.85
N GLY A 90 -14.29 10.42 -3.19
CA GLY A 90 -14.24 11.65 -3.98
C GLY A 90 -12.83 12.25 -4.08
N ALA A 91 -11.84 11.66 -3.42
CA ALA A 91 -10.43 12.04 -3.53
C ALA A 91 -9.80 11.47 -4.81
N THR A 92 -8.70 12.08 -5.24
CA THR A 92 -7.90 11.54 -6.34
C THR A 92 -7.28 10.21 -5.92
N ILE A 93 -7.61 9.14 -6.65
CA ILE A 93 -7.10 7.80 -6.36
C ILE A 93 -5.61 7.78 -6.69
N THR A 94 -4.78 7.61 -5.66
CA THR A 94 -3.32 7.55 -5.76
C THR A 94 -2.79 6.33 -5.03
N ALA A 95 -1.63 5.81 -5.46
CA ALA A 95 -1.01 4.65 -4.83
C ALA A 95 -0.72 4.91 -3.34
N ASP A 96 -0.26 6.12 -3.00
CA ASP A 96 -0.02 6.53 -1.62
C ASP A 96 -1.30 6.49 -0.77
N LEU A 97 -2.42 6.99 -1.30
CA LEU A 97 -3.70 6.92 -0.60
C LEU A 97 -4.10 5.48 -0.27
N VAL A 98 -3.96 4.56 -1.23
CA VAL A 98 -4.25 3.13 -1.01
C VAL A 98 -3.34 2.57 0.08
N ILE A 99 -2.05 2.88 0.00
CA ILE A 99 -1.05 2.39 0.96
C ILE A 99 -1.31 2.94 2.37
N ASP A 100 -1.69 4.22 2.50
CA ASP A 100 -2.02 4.84 3.77
C ASP A 100 -3.26 4.21 4.41
N HIS A 101 -4.30 3.94 3.63
CA HIS A 101 -5.48 3.21 4.12
C HIS A 101 -5.13 1.80 4.60
N LEU A 102 -4.27 1.08 3.87
CA LEU A 102 -3.80 -0.25 4.29
C LEU A 102 -2.95 -0.19 5.57
N GLN A 103 -2.11 0.85 5.70
CA GLN A 103 -1.30 1.07 6.90
C GLN A 103 -2.18 1.40 8.12
N LEU A 104 -3.21 2.23 7.94
CA LEU A 104 -4.19 2.53 8.97
C LEU A 104 -4.92 1.26 9.42
N HIS A 105 -5.35 0.42 8.48
CA HIS A 105 -5.98 -0.87 8.78
C HIS A 105 -5.05 -1.80 9.55
N ALA A 106 -3.79 -1.93 9.13
CA ALA A 106 -2.79 -2.75 9.84
C ALA A 106 -2.56 -2.26 11.27
N ASN A 107 -2.49 -0.95 11.47
CA ASN A 107 -2.35 -0.36 12.80
C ASN A 107 -3.58 -0.65 13.67
N GLN A 108 -4.80 -0.52 13.12
CA GLN A 108 -6.04 -0.83 13.84
C GLN A 108 -6.08 -2.30 14.28
N LEU A 109 -5.72 -3.24 13.39
CA LEU A 109 -5.62 -4.67 13.73
C LEU A 109 -4.63 -4.93 14.89
N SER A 110 -3.51 -4.21 14.91
CA SER A 110 -2.51 -4.35 15.99
C SER A 110 -3.04 -3.84 17.33
N ILE A 111 -3.81 -2.75 17.32
CA ILE A 111 -4.44 -2.17 18.51
C ILE A 111 -5.55 -3.10 19.02
N ASP A 112 -6.39 -3.64 18.14
CA ASP A 112 -7.49 -4.54 18.51
C ASP A 112 -6.95 -5.86 19.09
N ARG A 113 -5.88 -6.42 18.48
CA ARG A 113 -5.18 -7.57 19.05
C ARG A 113 -4.60 -7.27 20.44
N ASN A 114 -3.96 -6.12 20.62
CA ASN A 114 -3.36 -5.75 21.91
C ASN A 114 -4.40 -5.39 22.99
N SER A 115 -5.56 -4.83 22.60
CA SER A 115 -6.66 -4.54 23.53
C SER A 115 -7.41 -5.81 23.96
N SER A 116 -7.40 -6.89 23.15
CA SER A 116 -7.96 -8.19 23.56
C SER A 116 -7.16 -8.90 24.66
N VAL A 117 -5.90 -8.50 24.91
CA VAL A 117 -5.07 -9.02 26.02
C VAL A 117 -5.25 -8.19 27.31
N GLY A 118 -5.92 -7.04 27.23
CA GLY A 118 -6.18 -6.18 28.37
C GLY A 118 -7.47 -5.39 28.22
N SER A 119 -8.52 -5.86 28.91
CA SER A 119 -9.79 -5.18 29.19
C SER A 119 -10.98 -5.59 28.32
N SER A 120 -11.77 -6.51 28.89
CA SER A 120 -13.19 -6.65 28.65
C SER A 120 -13.94 -5.35 29.00
N THR A 121 -13.98 -4.37 28.09
CA THR A 121 -14.94 -3.27 28.17
C THR A 121 -15.31 -2.79 26.78
N ASN A 122 -16.56 -3.08 26.37
CA ASN A 122 -17.25 -2.53 25.21
C ASN A 122 -16.92 -1.05 24.99
N LYS A 123 -16.21 -0.72 23.91
CA LYS A 123 -16.13 0.66 23.42
C LYS A 123 -17.13 0.84 22.30
N GLN A 124 -18.37 1.16 22.67
CA GLN A 124 -19.24 1.93 21.78
C GLN A 124 -18.60 3.32 21.62
N VAL A 125 -18.14 3.64 20.41
CA VAL A 125 -17.83 5.03 20.05
C VAL A 125 -19.14 5.66 19.59
N SER A 126 -19.80 6.38 20.49
CA SER A 126 -20.91 7.26 20.14
C SER A 126 -20.34 8.62 19.74
N LEU A 127 -20.56 9.00 18.49
CA LEU A 127 -20.32 10.36 18.00
C LEU A 127 -21.44 11.25 18.57
N PHE A 128 -21.15 12.02 19.61
CA PHE A 128 -22.07 13.07 20.04
C PHE A 128 -21.99 14.23 19.04
N THR A 129 -22.88 14.23 18.04
CA THR A 129 -23.27 15.49 17.41
C THR A 129 -24.17 16.23 18.39
N ASP A 130 -23.59 17.23 19.07
CA ASP A 130 -24.37 18.22 19.80
C ASP A 130 -25.20 19.02 18.79
N ALA A 131 -26.47 18.64 18.67
CA ALA A 131 -27.48 19.38 17.95
C ALA A 131 -28.22 20.29 18.93
N SER A 132 -27.54 21.26 19.55
CA SER A 132 -28.24 22.32 20.28
C SER A 132 -27.42 23.60 20.39
N GLY A 133 -27.63 24.48 19.41
CA GLY A 133 -27.10 25.84 19.42
C GLY A 133 -27.91 26.76 18.52
N LYS A 134 -29.25 26.70 18.61
CA LYS A 134 -30.14 27.65 17.94
C LYS A 134 -30.06 28.99 18.69
N CYS A 135 -29.12 29.85 18.31
CA CYS A 135 -29.15 31.25 18.74
C CYS A 135 -30.20 32.02 17.93
N LYS A 136 -31.02 32.77 18.65
CA LYS A 136 -32.07 33.67 18.16
C LYS A 136 -31.48 34.91 17.51
#